data_AF-A0A9E2Q116-F1
#
_entry.id   AF-A0A9E2Q116-F1
#
_cell.length_a   1.000
_cell.length_b   1.000
_cell.length_c   1.000
_cell.angle_alpha   90.00
_cell.angle_beta   90.00
_cell.angle_gamma   90.00
#
_symmetry.space_group_name_H-M   'P 1'
#
loop_
_entity.id
_entity.type
_entity.pdbx_description
1 polymer ?
#
loop_
_entity_poly.entity_id
_entity_poly.type
_entity_poly.pdbx_seq_one_letter_code
_entity_poly.pdbx_strand_id
1 'polypeptide(L)'
;MKTAGIGCHFDPFIAARRALTECAQSASFWLHRYLNGQIAEGKIFHPPLYFGSHYSVNCNPIRLQEIENRSTGDVNIDLKLLLDLLKEVASRIIYVDLTREDFPFPCARLLIPNFEDLLIGDETVTKTKERAEIARKAVDEYIKNISLEEGV
;
A
#
# COMPACT_ATOMS: atom_id res chain seq x y z
N MET A 1 -21.45 -10.22 6.11
CA MET A 1 -20.29 -10.19 5.19
C MET A 1 -19.35 -9.07 5.64
N LYS A 2 -18.08 -9.38 5.92
CA LYS A 2 -17.08 -8.37 6.31
C LYS A 2 -16.01 -8.32 5.22
N THR A 3 -15.73 -7.13 4.71
CA THR A 3 -14.68 -6.88 3.72
C THR A 3 -13.78 -5.77 4.20
N ALA A 4 -12.55 -5.75 3.72
CA ALA A 4 -11.62 -4.65 3.90
C ALA A 4 -11.06 -4.24 2.55
N GLY A 5 -10.55 -3.02 2.48
CA GLY A 5 -9.74 -2.55 1.37
C GLY A 5 -8.54 -1.81 1.90
N ILE A 6 -7.42 -1.92 1.20
CA ILE A 6 -6.15 -1.31 1.59
C ILE A 6 -5.72 -0.35 0.47
N GLY A 7 -5.41 0.89 0.83
CA GLY A 7 -4.98 1.90 -0.13
C GLY A 7 -3.60 2.44 0.21
N CYS A 8 -2.77 2.66 -0.82
CA CYS A 8 -1.45 3.25 -0.68
C CYS A 8 -1.27 4.36 -1.73
N HIS A 9 -0.81 5.54 -1.28
CA HIS A 9 -0.43 6.70 -2.08
C HIS A 9 0.34 7.70 -1.20
N PHE A 10 1.14 8.59 -1.79
CA PHE A 10 1.74 9.72 -1.06
C PHE A 10 0.73 10.79 -0.64
N ASP A 11 -0.46 10.78 -1.22
CA ASP A 11 -1.56 11.66 -0.87
C ASP A 11 -2.54 10.87 0.01
N PRO A 12 -2.76 11.28 1.28
CA PRO A 12 -3.62 10.55 2.20
C PRO A 12 -5.08 10.45 1.73
N PHE A 13 -5.59 11.43 0.98
CA PHE A 13 -6.94 11.39 0.42
C PHE A 13 -7.04 10.37 -0.72
N ILE A 14 -6.02 10.27 -1.57
CA ILE A 14 -5.98 9.26 -2.64
C ILE A 14 -5.85 7.86 -2.03
N ALA A 15 -5.00 7.68 -1.01
CA ALA A 15 -4.86 6.42 -0.30
C ALA A 15 -6.19 5.98 0.34
N ALA A 16 -6.86 6.89 1.07
CA ALA A 16 -8.16 6.61 1.66
C ALA A 16 -9.24 6.26 0.61
N ARG A 17 -9.28 7.00 -0.50
CA ARG A 17 -10.21 6.72 -1.62
C ARG A 17 -9.98 5.32 -2.19
N ARG A 18 -8.72 4.92 -2.40
CA ARG A 18 -8.36 3.57 -2.90
C ARG A 18 -8.83 2.49 -1.93
N ALA A 19 -8.60 2.67 -0.63
CA ALA A 19 -9.05 1.73 0.39
C ALA A 19 -10.58 1.55 0.37
N LEU A 20 -11.33 2.64 0.27
CA LEU A 20 -12.80 2.59 0.18
C LEU A 20 -13.27 1.90 -1.11
N THR A 21 -12.67 2.22 -2.25
CA THR A 21 -13.04 1.59 -3.53
C THR A 21 -12.69 0.11 -3.58
N GLU A 22 -11.58 -0.31 -2.98
CA GLU A 22 -11.20 -1.72 -2.88
C GLU A 22 -12.15 -2.49 -1.95
N CYS A 23 -12.58 -1.87 -0.84
CA CYS A 23 -13.57 -2.46 0.05
C CYS A 23 -14.90 -2.68 -0.70
N ALA A 24 -15.34 -1.70 -1.49
CA ALA A 24 -16.54 -1.81 -2.32
C ALA A 24 -16.39 -2.86 -3.43
N GLN A 25 -15.25 -2.91 -4.11
CA GLN A 25 -14.95 -3.92 -5.13
C GLN A 25 -14.97 -5.32 -4.52
N SER A 26 -14.32 -5.52 -3.38
CA SER A 26 -14.32 -6.78 -2.65
C SER A 26 -15.74 -7.18 -2.26
N ALA A 27 -16.54 -6.22 -1.79
CA ALA A 27 -17.92 -6.48 -1.43
C ALA A 27 -18.78 -6.91 -2.63
N SER A 28 -18.65 -6.23 -3.76
CA SER A 28 -19.36 -6.60 -4.99
C SER A 28 -18.95 -7.99 -5.50
N PHE A 29 -17.64 -8.28 -5.53
CA PHE A 29 -17.09 -9.55 -6.00
C PHE A 29 -17.63 -10.74 -5.20
N TRP A 30 -17.58 -10.68 -3.87
CA TRP A 30 -18.04 -11.77 -3.01
C TRP A 30 -19.56 -11.96 -3.08
N LEU A 31 -20.33 -10.87 -3.11
CA LEU A 31 -21.78 -10.96 -3.28
C LEU A 31 -22.14 -11.65 -4.60
N HIS A 32 -21.49 -11.26 -5.69
CA HIS A 32 -21.70 -11.88 -7.00
C HIS A 32 -21.37 -13.39 -6.98
N ARG A 33 -20.26 -13.79 -6.35
CA ARG A 33 -19.93 -15.23 -6.21
C ARG A 33 -20.96 -16.00 -5.39
N TYR A 34 -21.48 -15.39 -4.32
CA TYR A 34 -22.51 -15.99 -3.48
C TYR A 34 -23.81 -16.20 -4.26
N LEU A 35 -24.30 -15.16 -4.96
CA LEU A 35 -25.53 -15.23 -5.75
C LEU A 35 -25.46 -16.26 -6.88
N ASN A 36 -24.27 -16.49 -7.44
CA ASN A 36 -24.03 -17.51 -8.47
C ASN A 36 -23.78 -18.92 -7.89
N GLY A 37 -23.95 -19.13 -6.59
CA GLY A 37 -23.74 -20.43 -5.94
C GLY A 37 -22.28 -20.92 -5.96
N GLN A 38 -21.32 -20.06 -6.28
CA GLN A 38 -19.90 -20.42 -6.36
C GLN A 38 -19.23 -20.50 -4.98
N ILE A 39 -19.85 -19.91 -3.96
CA ILE A 39 -19.44 -19.95 -2.56
C ILE A 39 -20.67 -20.08 -1.66
N ALA A 40 -20.53 -20.82 -0.56
CA ALA A 40 -21.56 -20.91 0.46
C ALA A 40 -21.55 -19.68 1.38
N GLU A 41 -22.70 -19.37 1.98
CA GLU A 41 -22.81 -18.37 3.05
C GLU A 41 -21.85 -18.74 4.19
N GLY A 42 -21.01 -17.79 4.63
CA GLY A 42 -19.99 -18.03 5.66
C GLY A 42 -18.60 -18.45 5.16
N LYS A 43 -18.42 -18.79 3.87
CA LYS A 43 -17.09 -19.02 3.26
C LYS A 43 -16.46 -17.78 2.64
N ILE A 44 -16.98 -16.59 2.97
CA ILE A 44 -16.41 -15.31 2.54
C ILE A 44 -15.15 -15.04 3.37
N PHE A 45 -14.06 -15.67 2.96
CA PHE A 45 -12.73 -15.49 3.53
C PHE A 45 -12.03 -14.38 2.72
N HIS A 46 -11.85 -13.20 3.32
CA HIS A 46 -10.60 -12.48 3.04
C HIS A 46 -9.43 -13.38 3.50
N PRO A 47 -8.16 -13.12 3.11
CA PRO A 47 -7.04 -13.56 3.95
C PRO A 47 -7.42 -13.29 5.40
N PRO A 48 -7.08 -14.14 6.39
CA PRO A 48 -7.40 -13.88 7.78
C PRO A 48 -6.58 -12.67 8.27
N LEU A 49 -6.91 -11.47 7.77
CA LEU A 49 -6.86 -10.24 8.50
C LEU A 49 -7.74 -10.52 9.71
N TYR A 50 -7.09 -10.99 10.76
CA TYR A 50 -7.69 -11.14 12.06
C TYR A 50 -8.17 -9.74 12.43
N PHE A 51 -9.46 -9.47 12.18
CA PHE A 51 -10.17 -8.29 12.65
C PHE A 51 -10.37 -8.38 14.17
N GLY A 52 -9.33 -8.78 14.91
CA GLY A 52 -9.26 -8.61 16.35
C GLY A 52 -9.17 -7.12 16.71
N SER A 53 -8.85 -6.85 17.97
CA SER A 53 -8.74 -5.49 18.55
C SER A 53 -7.81 -4.52 17.80
N HIS A 54 -6.99 -4.97 16.85
CA HIS A 54 -6.11 -4.12 16.05
C HIS A 54 -6.82 -3.34 14.94
N TYR A 55 -8.02 -3.76 14.53
CA TYR A 55 -8.84 -3.07 13.52
C TYR A 55 -10.19 -2.61 14.07
N SER A 56 -10.34 -2.60 15.40
CA SER A 56 -11.50 -1.99 16.05
C SER A 56 -11.49 -0.47 15.86
N VAL A 57 -12.64 0.16 16.06
CA VAL A 57 -12.79 1.62 16.05
C VAL A 57 -11.66 2.24 16.88
N ASN A 58 -10.82 3.05 16.23
CA ASN A 58 -9.77 3.78 16.92
C ASN A 58 -10.44 4.84 17.81
N CYS A 59 -10.22 4.76 19.12
CA CYS A 59 -10.75 5.74 20.08
C CYS A 59 -10.08 7.13 19.95
N ASN A 60 -8.94 7.22 19.26
CA ASN A 60 -8.17 8.43 19.00
C ASN A 60 -7.97 8.62 17.48
N PRO A 61 -9.02 9.03 16.74
CA PRO A 61 -8.90 9.26 15.31
C PRO A 61 -8.01 10.48 15.01
N ILE A 62 -7.22 10.40 13.95
CA ILE A 62 -6.55 11.56 13.34
C ILE A 62 -7.30 11.96 12.07
N ARG A 63 -7.30 13.24 11.73
CA ARG A 63 -7.87 13.69 10.45
C ARG A 63 -6.90 13.41 9.31
N LEU A 64 -7.42 13.14 8.11
CA LEU A 64 -6.57 12.94 6.92
C LEU A 64 -5.70 14.16 6.61
N GLN A 65 -6.19 15.37 6.93
CA GLN A 65 -5.45 16.63 6.80
C GLN A 65 -4.24 16.73 7.74
N GLU A 66 -4.21 15.94 8.81
CA GLU A 66 -3.08 15.90 9.75
C GLU A 66 -1.95 14.96 9.27
N ILE A 67 -2.20 14.18 8.20
CA ILE A 67 -1.20 13.34 7.56
C ILE A 67 -0.52 14.17 6.46
N GLU A 68 0.81 14.23 6.48
CA GLU A 68 1.59 14.94 5.47
C GLU A 68 1.32 14.37 4.07
N ASN A 69 0.98 15.24 3.12
CA ASN A 69 0.88 14.89 1.71
C ASN A 69 2.27 15.04 1.07
N ARG A 70 2.82 13.94 0.56
CA ARG A 70 4.14 13.89 -0.08
C ARG A 70 4.07 13.74 -1.60
N SER A 71 2.87 13.84 -2.20
CA SER A 71 2.71 13.79 -3.64
C SER A 71 3.08 15.14 -4.26
N THR A 72 3.90 15.11 -5.31
CA THR A 72 4.39 16.30 -6.00
C THR A 72 3.51 16.71 -7.18
N GLY A 73 2.55 15.87 -7.56
CA GLY A 73 1.74 16.04 -8.77
C GLY A 73 2.45 15.64 -10.08
N ASP A 74 3.74 15.30 -10.03
CA ASP A 74 4.50 14.73 -11.14
C ASP A 74 4.82 13.26 -10.86
N VAL A 75 4.35 12.38 -11.73
CA VAL A 75 4.51 10.92 -11.58
C VAL A 75 5.98 10.48 -11.60
N ASN A 76 6.86 11.17 -12.34
CA ASN A 76 8.27 10.83 -12.42
C ASN A 76 9.01 11.22 -11.15
N ILE A 77 8.66 12.37 -10.57
CA ILE A 77 9.23 12.83 -9.29
C ILE A 77 8.74 11.91 -8.16
N ASP A 78 7.44 11.61 -8.10
CA ASP A 78 6.87 10.68 -7.12
C ASP A 78 7.50 9.27 -7.24
N LEU A 79 7.72 8.77 -8.46
CA LEU A 79 8.38 7.48 -8.68
C LEU A 79 9.85 7.50 -8.23
N LYS A 80 10.59 8.58 -8.54
CA LYS A 80 11.98 8.75 -8.10
C LYS A 80 12.08 8.77 -6.58
N LEU A 81 11.22 9.57 -5.93
CA LEU A 81 11.10 9.60 -4.47
C LEU A 81 10.83 8.19 -3.92
N LEU A 82 9.82 7.48 -4.45
CA LEU A 82 9.50 6.12 -4.00
C LEU A 82 10.70 5.16 -4.13
N LEU A 83 11.43 5.22 -5.23
CA LEU A 83 12.62 4.38 -5.44
C LEU A 83 13.75 4.74 -4.48
N ASP A 84 13.98 6.02 -4.22
CA ASP A 84 14.99 6.48 -3.26
C ASP A 84 14.64 6.00 -1.84
N LEU A 85 13.37 6.11 -1.44
CA LEU A 85 12.89 5.57 -0.16
C LEU A 85 13.05 4.06 -0.05
N LEU A 86 12.74 3.33 -1.12
CA LEU A 86 12.87 1.87 -1.13
C LEU A 86 14.32 1.42 -1.05
N LYS A 87 15.29 2.14 -1.62
CA LYS A 87 16.72 1.79 -1.53
C LYS A 87 17.23 1.75 -0.09
N GLU A 88 16.65 2.56 0.80
CA GLU A 88 17.05 2.62 2.20
C GLU A 88 16.59 1.41 3.03
N VAL A 89 15.55 0.69 2.56
CA VAL A 89 14.92 -0.40 3.32
C VAL A 89 14.86 -1.74 2.58
N ALA A 90 14.95 -1.73 1.26
CA ALA A 90 14.93 -2.92 0.43
C ALA A 90 16.36 -3.31 0.05
N SER A 91 16.71 -4.56 0.32
CA SER A 91 17.99 -5.14 -0.14
C SER A 91 18.14 -5.13 -1.67
N ARG A 92 17.02 -5.23 -2.40
CA ARG A 92 16.97 -5.23 -3.86
C ARG A 92 15.59 -4.83 -4.35
N ILE A 93 15.57 -4.15 -5.49
CA ILE A 93 14.36 -3.85 -6.26
C ILE A 93 14.56 -4.46 -7.65
N ILE A 94 13.65 -5.35 -8.07
CA ILE A 94 13.73 -6.02 -9.37
C ILE A 94 12.53 -5.58 -10.20
N TYR A 95 12.81 -4.93 -11.32
CA TYR A 95 11.82 -4.56 -12.34
C TYR A 95 11.88 -5.56 -13.49
N VAL A 96 10.72 -6.08 -13.89
CA VAL A 96 10.55 -6.94 -15.05
C VAL A 96 9.53 -6.31 -15.97
N ASP A 97 9.95 -5.97 -17.19
CA ASP A 97 9.04 -5.55 -18.25
C ASP A 97 8.27 -6.77 -18.77
N LEU A 98 6.95 -6.69 -18.72
CA LEU A 98 6.00 -7.70 -19.19
C LEU A 98 5.20 -7.20 -20.40
N THR A 99 5.62 -6.09 -21.00
CA THR A 99 4.97 -5.51 -22.17
C THR A 99 5.04 -6.51 -23.33
N ARG A 100 3.89 -6.77 -23.94
CA ARG A 100 3.77 -7.63 -25.11
C ARG A 100 3.66 -6.77 -26.36
N GLU A 101 4.32 -7.17 -27.44
CA GLU A 101 4.27 -6.43 -28.71
C GLU A 101 2.84 -6.32 -29.28
N ASP A 102 1.99 -7.32 -29.02
CA ASP A 102 0.60 -7.37 -29.47
C ASP A 102 -0.40 -6.67 -28.52
N PHE A 103 0.10 -6.03 -27.46
CA PHE A 103 -0.72 -5.34 -26.47
C PHE A 103 -0.28 -3.88 -26.30
N PRO A 104 -1.16 -2.88 -26.52
CA PRO A 104 -0.75 -1.49 -26.65
C PRO A 104 -0.42 -0.79 -25.32
N PHE A 105 -0.43 -1.51 -24.19
CA PHE A 105 -0.21 -0.92 -22.87
C PHE A 105 1.04 -1.50 -22.19
N PRO A 106 1.86 -0.65 -21.53
CA PRO A 106 2.99 -1.12 -20.77
C PRO A 106 2.53 -1.98 -19.60
N CYS A 107 3.20 -3.10 -19.37
CA CYS A 107 2.97 -3.96 -18.22
C CYS A 107 4.29 -4.25 -17.54
N ALA A 108 4.31 -4.22 -16.21
CA ALA A 108 5.52 -4.52 -15.47
C ALA A 108 5.21 -5.30 -14.20
N ARG A 109 6.20 -6.05 -13.74
CA ARG A 109 6.21 -6.66 -12.42
C ARG A 109 7.37 -6.11 -11.62
N LEU A 110 7.05 -5.60 -10.42
CA LEU A 110 8.02 -5.19 -9.43
C LEU A 110 8.12 -6.29 -8.37
N LEU A 111 9.33 -6.72 -8.04
CA LEU A 111 9.62 -7.67 -6.97
C LEU A 111 10.56 -7.01 -5.97
N ILE A 112 10.15 -6.99 -4.71
CA ILE A 112 10.95 -6.45 -3.61
C ILE A 112 11.11 -7.57 -2.56
N PRO A 113 12.22 -8.32 -2.58
CA PRO A 113 12.40 -9.44 -1.67
C PRO A 113 12.21 -9.04 -0.21
N ASN A 114 11.52 -9.89 0.57
CA ASN A 114 11.15 -9.70 1.97
C ASN A 114 10.09 -8.60 2.24
N PHE A 115 9.46 -8.01 1.22
CA PHE A 115 8.28 -7.14 1.41
C PHE A 115 6.97 -7.92 1.29
N GLU A 116 6.99 -9.09 0.65
CA GLU A 116 5.79 -9.87 0.32
C GLU A 116 5.30 -10.75 1.48
N ASP A 117 6.17 -11.01 2.48
CA ASP A 117 5.89 -11.90 3.62
C ASP A 117 5.00 -11.26 4.71
N LEU A 118 4.78 -9.94 4.64
CA LEU A 118 4.05 -9.18 5.67
C LEU A 118 2.55 -9.49 5.72
N LEU A 119 1.96 -10.02 4.64
CA LEU A 119 0.53 -10.35 4.57
C LEU A 119 0.24 -11.82 4.89
N ILE A 120 1.26 -12.69 4.91
CA ILE A 120 1.13 -14.15 5.06
C ILE A 120 1.35 -14.59 6.52
N GLY A 121 1.92 -13.71 7.37
CA GLY A 121 1.91 -13.89 8.83
C GLY A 121 3.10 -14.66 9.42
N ASP A 122 4.12 -14.97 8.62
CA ASP A 122 5.30 -15.72 9.08
C ASP A 122 6.47 -14.83 9.56
N GLU A 123 6.49 -13.52 9.28
CA GLU A 123 7.46 -12.59 9.89
C GLU A 123 6.99 -12.09 11.26
N THR A 124 7.87 -12.16 12.26
CA THR A 124 7.64 -11.54 13.57
C THR A 124 7.51 -10.02 13.40
N VAL A 125 6.36 -9.48 13.82
CA VAL A 125 5.92 -8.05 13.81
C VAL A 125 7.03 -7.03 14.16
N THR A 126 8.06 -7.45 14.89
CA THR A 126 9.23 -6.65 15.28
C THR A 126 10.06 -6.16 14.09
N LYS A 127 10.35 -7.00 13.08
CA LYS A 127 11.18 -6.61 11.93
C LYS A 127 10.47 -5.60 11.02
N THR A 128 9.15 -5.69 10.92
CA THR A 128 8.31 -4.76 10.15
C THR A 128 8.34 -3.35 10.72
N LYS A 129 8.27 -3.23 12.07
CA LYS A 129 8.30 -1.93 12.75
C LYS A 129 9.65 -1.22 12.57
N GLU A 130 10.75 -1.96 12.70
CA GLU A 130 12.09 -1.42 12.48
C GLU A 130 12.27 -0.90 11.04
N ARG A 131 11.84 -1.66 10.03
CA ARG A 131 11.88 -1.22 8.63
C ARG A 131 11.01 0.01 8.38
N ALA A 132 9.81 0.08 8.97
CA ALA A 132 8.95 1.25 8.85
C ALA A 132 9.57 2.50 9.50
N GLU A 133 10.23 2.34 10.65
CA GLU A 133 10.95 3.42 11.33
C GLU A 133 12.13 3.93 10.49
N ILE A 134 12.91 3.03 9.88
CA ILE A 134 14.02 3.38 8.97
C ILE A 134 13.49 4.13 7.74
N ALA A 135 12.45 3.59 7.08
CA ALA A 135 11.83 4.25 5.93
C ALA A 135 11.36 5.66 6.30
N ARG A 136 10.73 5.83 7.47
CA ARG A 136 10.22 7.13 7.93
C ARG A 136 11.35 8.16 8.08
N LYS A 137 12.45 7.77 8.74
CA LYS A 137 13.63 8.63 8.92
C LYS A 137 14.27 9.01 7.58
N ALA A 138 14.41 8.04 6.68
CA ALA A 138 14.94 8.28 5.34
C ALA A 138 14.10 9.31 4.57
N VAL A 139 12.76 9.23 4.67
CA VAL A 139 11.91 10.23 4.00
C VAL A 139 12.09 11.61 4.61
N ASP A 140 12.11 11.69 5.93
CA ASP A 140 12.24 12.98 6.63
C ASP A 140 13.58 13.66 6.31
N GLU A 141 14.64 12.89 6.07
CA GLU A 141 15.95 13.38 5.64
C GLU A 141 15.95 13.82 4.16
N TYR A 142 15.33 13.03 3.28
CA TYR A 142 15.20 13.37 1.85
C TYR A 142 14.40 14.65 1.63
N ILE A 143 13.27 14.82 2.31
CA ILE A 143 12.44 16.03 2.22
C ILE A 143 13.23 17.26 2.67
N LYS A 144 13.97 17.16 3.79
CA LYS A 144 14.83 18.26 4.25
C LYS A 144 15.87 18.67 3.21
N ASN A 145 16.49 17.69 2.54
CA ASN A 145 17.50 17.96 1.53
C ASN A 145 16.94 18.59 0.26
N ILE A 146 15.73 18.22 -0.17
CA ILE A 146 15.03 18.91 -1.28
C ILE A 146 14.67 20.35 -0.91
N SER A 147 14.15 20.57 0.31
CA SER A 147 13.82 21.92 0.78
C SER A 147 15.04 22.85 0.86
N LEU A 148 16.23 22.30 1.05
CA LEU A 148 17.50 23.04 1.07
C LEU A 148 18.07 23.33 -0.32
N GLU A 149 17.83 22.47 -1.31
CA GLU A 149 18.28 22.67 -2.70
C GLU A 149 17.37 23.63 -3.49
N GLU A 150 16.07 23.71 -3.16
CA GLU A 150 15.12 24.62 -3.86
C GLU A 150 14.98 26.02 -3.24
N GLY A 151 15.64 26.30 -2.11
CA GLY A 151 15.76 27.66 -1.56
C GLY A 151 14.42 28.40 -1.37
N VAL A 152 13.66 28.01 -0.34
CA VAL A 152 12.67 28.89 0.31
C VAL A 152 13.19 29.33 1.67
#